data_AF-A0A2G6PG63-F1
#
_entry.id   AF-A0A2G6PG63-F1
#
_cell.length_a   1.000
_cell.length_b   1.000
_cell.length_c   1.000
_cell.angle_alpha   90.00
_cell.angle_beta   90.00
_cell.angle_gamma   90.00
#
_symmetry.space_group_name_H-M   'P 1'
#
loop_
_entity.id
_entity.type
_entity.pdbx_description
1 polymer ?
#
loop_
_entity_poly.entity_id
_entity_poly.type
_entity_poly.pdbx_seq_one_letter_code
_entity_poly.pdbx_strand_id
1 'polypeptide(L)' 'MQSLEAPVTDAITRCWSPRAVGADWPVSGEHVTALLEAARWARSCFDAEPWRYPVLGSLS' A
#
# COMPACT_ATOMS: atom_id res chain seq x y z
N MET A 1 22.80 25.54 -10.10
CA MET A 1 22.55 24.91 -8.79
C MET A 1 21.91 23.56 -9.08
N GLN A 2 22.68 22.48 -9.03
CA GLN A 2 22.12 21.13 -9.23
C GLN A 2 21.39 20.74 -7.94
N SER A 3 20.12 20.33 -8.05
CA SER A 3 19.37 19.81 -6.90
C SER A 3 20.02 18.52 -6.43
N LEU A 4 20.44 18.46 -5.17
CA LEU A 4 21.00 17.26 -4.53
C LEU A 4 19.86 16.36 -4.03
N GLU A 5 18.97 15.95 -4.95
CA GLU A 5 17.93 14.97 -4.62
C GLU A 5 18.56 13.56 -4.59
N ALA A 6 18.46 12.88 -3.45
CA ALA A 6 18.86 11.48 -3.35
C ALA A 6 17.92 10.60 -4.22
N PRO A 7 18.43 9.52 -4.84
CA PRO A 7 17.59 8.63 -5.63
C PRO A 7 16.51 8.00 -4.74
N VAL A 8 15.25 8.17 -5.16
CA VAL A 8 14.08 7.56 -4.53
C VAL A 8 13.69 6.32 -5.32
N THR A 9 13.18 5.27 -4.64
CA THR A 9 12.73 4.04 -5.30
C THR A 9 11.61 4.31 -6.30
N ASP A 10 11.62 3.58 -7.42
CA ASP A 10 10.59 3.66 -8.47
C ASP A 10 9.15 3.53 -7.97
N ALA A 11 8.91 2.71 -6.93
CA ALA A 11 7.58 2.52 -6.35
C ALA A 11 7.01 3.83 -5.78
N ILE A 12 7.85 4.67 -5.18
CA ILE A 12 7.45 5.96 -4.61
C ILE A 12 7.32 7.01 -5.72
N THR A 13 8.23 7.04 -6.70
CA THR A 13 8.16 8.00 -7.81
C THR A 13 6.95 7.77 -8.72
N ARG A 14 6.48 6.52 -8.81
CA ARG A 14 5.26 6.13 -9.54
C ARG A 14 4.01 6.15 -8.67
N CYS A 15 4.09 6.53 -7.39
CA CYS A 15 2.93 6.53 -6.51
C CYS A 15 1.90 7.57 -6.99
N TRP A 16 0.68 7.12 -7.27
CA TRP A 16 -0.42 7.96 -7.72
C TRP A 16 -1.72 7.48 -7.10
N SER A 17 -2.64 8.41 -6.82
CA SER A 17 -3.96 8.08 -6.28
C SER A 17 -4.97 7.89 -7.42
N PRO A 18 -5.36 6.65 -7.79
CA PRO A 18 -6.43 6.42 -8.75
C PRO A 18 -7.75 7.02 -8.27
N ARG A 19 -8.49 7.63 -9.19
CA ARG A 19 -9.84 8.16 -8.93
C ARG A 19 -10.97 7.22 -9.37
N ALA A 20 -10.65 6.21 -10.17
CA ALA A 20 -11.55 5.17 -10.62
C ALA A 20 -10.77 3.86 -10.77
N VAL A 21 -11.44 2.74 -10.49
CA VAL A 21 -10.90 1.38 -10.65
C VAL A 21 -11.87 0.58 -11.52
N GLY A 22 -11.35 -0.31 -12.37
CA GLY A 22 -12.18 -1.13 -13.24
C GLY A 22 -12.89 -2.25 -12.47
N ALA A 23 -14.18 -2.44 -12.71
CA ALA A 23 -14.96 -3.50 -12.06
C ALA A 23 -14.56 -4.92 -12.51
N ASP A 24 -13.97 -5.04 -13.71
CA ASP A 24 -13.61 -6.32 -14.32
C ASP A 24 -12.29 -6.91 -13.78
N TRP A 25 -11.62 -6.20 -12.86
CA TRP A 25 -10.28 -6.54 -12.37
C TRP A 25 -10.31 -6.75 -10.85
N PRO A 26 -10.89 -7.86 -10.36
CA PRO A 26 -10.91 -8.15 -8.94
C PRO A 26 -9.50 -8.40 -8.40
N VAL A 27 -9.27 -7.99 -7.15
CA VAL A 27 -8.04 -8.27 -6.41
C VAL A 27 -8.22 -9.59 -5.66
N SER A 28 -7.31 -10.55 -5.85
CA SER A 28 -7.37 -11.84 -5.13
C SER A 28 -7.08 -11.68 -3.64
N GLY A 29 -7.57 -12.63 -2.82
CA GLY A 29 -7.29 -12.64 -1.38
C GLY A 29 -5.80 -12.70 -1.04
N GLU A 30 -5.00 -13.39 -1.87
CA GLU A 30 -3.53 -13.43 -1.73
C GLU A 30 -2.92 -12.03 -1.92
N HIS A 31 -3.32 -11.29 -2.96
CA HIS A 31 -2.82 -9.93 -3.18
C HIS A 31 -3.24 -8.99 -2.05
N VAL A 32 -4.48 -9.09 -1.55
CA VAL A 32 -4.92 -8.32 -0.37
C VAL A 32 -4.03 -8.63 0.84
N THR A 33 -3.76 -9.91 1.09
CA THR A 33 -2.91 -10.34 2.21
C THR A 33 -1.48 -9.77 2.08
N ALA A 34 -0.88 -9.86 0.90
CA ALA A 34 0.45 -9.31 0.65
C ALA A 34 0.50 -7.78 0.87
N LEU A 35 -0.52 -7.05 0.45
CA LEU A 35 -0.63 -5.60 0.66
C LEU A 35 -0.75 -5.24 2.15
N LEU A 36 -1.59 -5.97 2.89
CA LEU A 36 -1.77 -5.74 4.32
C LEU A 36 -0.51 -6.09 5.13
N GLU A 37 0.20 -7.15 4.76
CA GLU A 37 1.51 -7.44 5.35
C GLU A 37 2.49 -6.30 5.08
N ALA A 38 2.60 -5.82 3.84
CA ALA A 38 3.46 -4.69 3.52
C ALA A 38 3.12 -3.44 4.36
N ALA A 39 1.82 -3.16 4.57
CA ALA A 39 1.37 -2.05 5.40
C ALA A 39 1.71 -2.24 6.89
N ARG A 40 1.66 -3.48 7.40
CA ARG A 40 1.98 -3.83 8.79
C ARG A 40 3.44 -3.52 9.16
N TRP A 41 4.36 -3.55 8.20
CA TRP A 41 5.78 -3.21 8.43
C TRP A 41 6.05 -1.71 8.66
N ALA A 42 5.04 -0.84 8.54
CA ALA A 42 5.18 0.56 8.87
C ALA A 42 5.59 0.73 10.34
N ARG A 43 6.47 1.70 10.65
CA ARG A 43 6.82 1.99 12.04
C ARG A 43 5.66 2.70 12.73
N SER A 44 5.40 2.33 13.99
CA SER A 44 4.44 3.03 14.86
C SER A 44 5.11 3.60 16.11
N CYS A 45 4.50 4.61 16.72
CA CYS A 45 4.94 5.12 18.01
C CYS A 45 4.84 4.01 19.06
N PHE A 46 5.91 3.78 19.81
CA PHE A 46 6.01 2.74 20.84
C PHE A 46 5.71 1.32 20.33
N ASP A 47 5.83 1.08 19.03
CA ASP A 47 5.47 -0.19 18.41
C ASP A 47 4.03 -0.64 18.71
N ALA A 48 3.12 0.33 18.89
CA ALA A 48 1.76 0.07 19.32
C ALA A 48 0.88 -0.59 18.24
N GLU A 49 1.32 -0.60 16.98
CA GLU A 49 0.62 -1.17 15.82
C GLU A 49 -0.91 -0.89 15.84
N PRO A 50 -1.33 0.39 15.96
CA PRO A 50 -2.74 0.71 16.27
C PRO A 50 -3.68 0.49 15.08
N TRP A 51 -3.15 0.19 13.89
CA TRP A 51 -3.92 0.01 12.67
C TRP A 51 -4.85 -1.21 12.74
N ARG A 52 -6.03 -1.06 12.16
CA ARG A 52 -6.97 -2.13 11.88
C ARG A 52 -7.39 -2.01 10.42
N TYR A 53 -7.39 -3.13 9.71
CA TYR A 53 -7.66 -3.18 8.27
C TYR A 53 -8.98 -3.91 8.00
N PRO A 54 -10.13 -3.22 8.05
CA PRO A 54 -11.38 -3.83 7.63
C PRO A 54 -11.33 -4.09 6.12
N VAL A 55 -11.52 -5.35 5.72
CA VAL A 55 -11.60 -5.75 4.32
C VAL A 55 -13.06 -5.96 3.95
N LEU A 56 -13.52 -5.29 2.89
CA LEU A 56 -14.87 -5.41 2.36
C LEU A 56 -14.82 -6.20 1.05
N GLY A 57 -15.50 -7.34 1.01
CA GLY A 57 -15.53 -8.25 -0.14
C GLY A 57 -15.36 -9.71 0.26
N SER A 58 -15.41 -10.61 -0.72
CA SER A 58 -15.11 -12.03 -0.50
C SER A 58 -13.62 -12.28 -0.69
N LEU A 59 -12.98 -12.90 0.30
CA LEU A 59 -11.62 -13.46 0.21
C LEU A 59 -11.74 -14.90 -0.30
N SER A 60 -12.21 -15.05 -1.54
CA SER A 60 -12.28 -16.36 -2.21
C SER A 60 -10.95 -16.71 -2.88
#